data_AF-A0A351EH84-F1
#
_entry.id   AF-A0A351EH84-F1
#
_cell.length_a   1.000
_cell.length_b   1.000
_cell.length_c   1.000
_cell.angle_alpha   90.00
_cell.angle_beta   90.00
_cell.angle_gamma   90.00
#
_symmetry.space_group_name_H-M   'P 1'
#
loop_
_entity.id
_entity.type
_entity.pdbx_description
1 polymer ?
#
loop_
_entity_poly.entity_id
_entity_poly.type
_entity_poly.pdbx_seq_one_letter_code
_entity_poly.pdbx_strand_id
1 'polypeptide(L)'
;PIHEIEAQIVRTGHTRLVVYGRDINDVRGFVHSKDLLRVERKEEILRPALIRPMLRVNQSARLPDVLELMRRSQIHLALVTYEGVNFGVLTLDDVMRGLVGTLLED
;
A
#
# COMPACT_ATOMS: atom_id res chain seq x y z
N PRO A 1 -0.08 0.43 -19.23
CA PRO A 1 -0.13 -1.02 -19.58
C PRO A 1 0.51 -1.90 -18.50
N ILE A 2 0.26 -3.21 -18.47
CA ILE A 2 0.85 -4.09 -17.44
C ILE A 2 2.39 -4.09 -17.47
N HIS A 3 3.01 -4.12 -18.65
CA HIS A 3 4.47 -4.10 -18.77
C HIS A 3 5.11 -2.84 -18.15
N GLU A 4 4.44 -1.69 -18.19
CA GLU A 4 4.92 -0.47 -17.53
C GLU A 4 4.93 -0.64 -16.02
N ILE A 5 3.89 -1.27 -15.44
CA ILE A 5 3.81 -1.55 -14.00
C ILE A 5 4.93 -2.51 -13.59
N GLU A 6 5.19 -3.55 -14.39
CA GLU A 6 6.31 -4.47 -14.15
C GLU A 6 7.66 -3.75 -14.21
N ALA A 7 7.86 -2.85 -15.17
CA ALA A 7 9.07 -2.03 -15.25
C ALA A 7 9.24 -1.11 -14.02
N GLN A 8 8.16 -0.56 -13.49
CA GLN A 8 8.17 0.23 -12.25
C GLN A 8 8.57 -0.64 -11.04
N ILE A 9 8.03 -1.85 -10.94
CA ILE A 9 8.37 -2.81 -9.87
C ILE A 9 9.85 -3.15 -9.92
N VAL A 10 10.38 -3.49 -11.09
CA VAL A 10 11.81 -3.82 -11.26
C VAL A 10 12.70 -2.63 -10.90
N ARG A 11 12.35 -1.42 -11.38
CA ARG A 11 13.16 -0.22 -11.15
C ARG A 11 13.21 0.21 -9.68
N THR A 12 12.10 0.05 -8.96
CA THR A 12 11.99 0.52 -7.56
C THR A 12 12.29 -0.56 -6.54
N GLY A 13 12.19 -1.84 -6.91
CA GLY A 13 12.25 -2.97 -5.99
C GLY A 13 10.99 -3.12 -5.11
N HIS A 14 9.97 -2.28 -5.28
CA HIS A 14 8.76 -2.33 -4.47
C HIS A 14 7.80 -3.43 -4.95
N THR A 15 7.31 -4.23 -4.01
CA THR A 15 6.37 -5.33 -4.28
C THR A 15 4.91 -4.88 -4.36
N ARG A 16 4.61 -3.66 -3.90
CA ARG A 16 3.28 -3.06 -3.90
C ARG A 16 3.39 -1.64 -4.46
N LEU A 17 2.59 -1.34 -5.47
CA LEU A 17 2.50 -0.02 -6.07
C LEU A 17 1.11 0.55 -5.86
N VAL A 18 1.02 1.78 -5.36
CA VAL A 18 -0.24 2.49 -5.16
C VAL A 18 -0.85 2.83 -6.51
N VAL A 19 -2.16 2.62 -6.65
CA VAL A 19 -2.92 3.04 -7.81
C VAL A 19 -3.78 4.25 -7.43
N TYR A 20 -3.59 5.35 -8.14
CA TYR A 20 -4.41 6.54 -8.03
C TYR A 20 -5.08 6.85 -9.37
N GLY A 21 -6.21 7.56 -9.31
CA GLY A 21 -6.99 7.96 -10.47
C GLY A 21 -6.56 9.34 -10.97
N ARG A 22 -7.41 10.34 -10.73
CA ARG A 22 -7.21 11.71 -11.24
C ARG A 22 -5.96 12.38 -10.69
N ASP A 23 -5.68 12.17 -9.41
CA ASP A 23 -4.57 12.76 -8.68
C ASP A 23 -4.22 11.89 -7.45
N ILE A 24 -3.23 12.31 -6.67
CA ILE A 24 -2.76 11.59 -5.47
C ILE A 24 -3.81 11.50 -4.35
N ASN A 25 -4.86 12.31 -4.36
CA ASN A 25 -5.96 12.21 -3.41
C ASN A 25 -6.97 11.12 -3.83
N ASP A 26 -7.04 10.79 -5.12
CA ASP A 26 -7.91 9.77 -5.70
C ASP A 26 -7.31 8.34 -5.66
N VAL A 27 -6.88 7.88 -4.49
CA VAL A 27 -6.28 6.54 -4.31
C VAL A 27 -7.33 5.44 -4.41
N ARG A 28 -7.12 4.50 -5.33
CA ARG A 28 -8.02 3.37 -5.64
C ARG A 28 -7.61 2.06 -4.98
N GLY A 29 -6.38 1.96 -4.49
CA GLY A 29 -5.85 0.76 -3.83
C GLY A 29 -4.39 0.56 -4.19
N PHE A 30 -3.96 -0.71 -4.29
CA PHE A 30 -2.61 -1.05 -4.73
C PHE A 30 -2.59 -2.30 -5.60
N VAL A 31 -1.57 -2.41 -6.44
CA VAL A 31 -1.25 -3.63 -7.19
C VAL A 31 -0.11 -4.36 -6.47
N HIS A 32 -0.26 -5.67 -6.29
CA HIS A 32 0.83 -6.52 -5.83
C HIS A 32 1.56 -7.14 -7.04
N SER A 33 2.89 -7.08 -7.05
CA SER A 33 3.73 -7.70 -8.09
C SER A 33 3.38 -9.17 -8.37
N LYS A 34 3.02 -9.95 -7.34
CA LYS A 34 2.62 -11.35 -7.48
C LYS A 34 1.37 -11.56 -8.33
N ASP A 35 0.45 -10.59 -8.36
CA ASP A 35 -0.76 -10.71 -9.17
C ASP A 35 -0.48 -10.55 -10.66
N LEU A 36 0.57 -9.80 -11.00
CA LEU A 36 0.99 -9.59 -12.38
C LEU A 36 1.58 -10.85 -13.00
N LEU A 37 2.13 -11.76 -12.19
CA LEU A 37 2.64 -13.06 -12.65
C LEU A 37 1.57 -13.92 -13.32
N ARG A 38 0.29 -13.69 -12.99
CA ARG A 38 -0.86 -14.42 -13.54
C ARG A 38 -1.43 -13.77 -14.81
N VAL A 39 -0.86 -12.65 -15.26
CA VAL A 39 -1.29 -11.95 -16.47
C VAL A 39 -0.47 -12.44 -17.66
N GLU A 40 -1.16 -13.03 -18.64
CA GLU A 40 -0.55 -13.61 -19.83
C GLU A 40 -0.16 -12.56 -20.88
N ARG A 41 -1.04 -11.58 -21.15
CA ARG A 41 -0.83 -10.51 -22.12
C ARG A 41 -0.40 -9.22 -21.43
N LYS A 42 0.88 -8.87 -21.54
CA LYS A 42 1.48 -7.72 -20.81
C LYS A 42 1.16 -6.36 -21.45
N GLU A 43 0.60 -6.37 -22.65
CA GLU A 43 0.10 -5.22 -23.37
C GLU A 43 -1.28 -4.77 -22.86
N GLU A 44 -1.98 -5.61 -22.10
CA GLU A 44 -3.29 -5.26 -21.53
C GLU A 44 -3.22 -4.07 -20.57
N ILE A 45 -4.35 -3.38 -20.43
CA ILE A 45 -4.56 -2.36 -19.41
C ILE A 45 -4.85 -3.03 -18.06
N LEU A 46 -4.39 -2.41 -16.98
CA LEU A 46 -4.65 -2.87 -15.63
C LEU A 46 -6.16 -3.02 -15.39
N ARG A 47 -6.60 -4.25 -15.14
CA ARG A 47 -7.99 -4.55 -14.81
C ARG A 47 -8.27 -4.14 -13.35
N PRO A 48 -9.45 -3.56 -13.04
CA PRO A 48 -9.82 -3.22 -11.67
C PRO A 48 -9.72 -4.39 -10.68
N ALA A 49 -9.94 -5.62 -11.15
CA ALA A 49 -9.82 -6.84 -10.34
C ALA A 49 -8.39 -7.12 -9.81
N LEU A 50 -7.36 -6.49 -10.38
CA LEU A 50 -5.97 -6.58 -9.92
C LEU A 50 -5.62 -5.48 -8.90
N ILE A 51 -6.53 -4.54 -8.66
CA ILE A 51 -6.37 -3.48 -7.66
C ILE A 51 -6.90 -4.02 -6.34
N ARG A 52 -5.99 -4.32 -5.42
CA ARG A 52 -6.33 -4.79 -4.07
C ARG A 52 -6.74 -3.62 -3.18
N PRO A 53 -7.69 -3.83 -2.26
CA PRO A 53 -8.09 -2.81 -1.30
C PRO A 53 -6.91 -2.45 -0.40
N MET A 54 -6.82 -1.16 -0.03
CA MET A 54 -5.81 -0.65 0.88
C MET A 54 -6.49 -0.20 2.17
N LEU A 55 -5.87 -0.48 3.33
CA LEU A 55 -6.35 0.08 4.59
C LEU A 55 -6.23 1.60 4.54
N ARG A 56 -7.12 2.29 5.24
CA ARG A 56 -7.03 3.73 5.48
C ARG A 56 -6.92 3.94 6.97
N VAL A 57 -5.90 4.69 7.37
CA VAL A 57 -5.65 5.02 8.78
C VAL A 57 -5.57 6.54 8.93
N ASN A 58 -6.05 7.06 10.06
CA ASN A 58 -5.92 8.47 10.36
C ASN A 58 -4.46 8.77 10.75
N GLN A 59 -3.93 9.95 10.38
CA GLN A 59 -2.60 10.37 10.81
C GLN A 59 -2.41 10.36 12.34
N SER A 60 -3.50 10.56 13.11
CA SER A 60 -3.47 10.58 14.58
C SER A 60 -3.66 9.20 15.22
N ALA A 61 -3.81 8.14 14.41
CA ALA A 61 -3.96 6.78 14.92
C ALA A 61 -2.68 6.30 15.62
N ARG A 62 -2.82 5.59 16.74
CA ARG A 62 -1.68 5.03 17.46
C ARG A 62 -1.17 3.77 16.75
N LEU A 63 0.14 3.56 16.76
CA LEU A 63 0.77 2.40 16.10
C LEU A 63 0.22 1.03 16.57
N PRO A 64 -0.10 0.78 17.85
CA PRO A 64 -0.69 -0.49 18.27
C PRO A 64 -2.05 -0.77 17.60
N ASP A 65 -2.88 0.26 17.44
CA ASP A 65 -4.19 0.16 16.79
C ASP A 65 -4.04 -0.13 15.30
N VAL A 66 -3.07 0.53 14.65
CA VAL A 66 -2.73 0.29 13.24
C VAL A 66 -2.21 -1.15 13.04
N LEU A 67 -1.35 -1.63 13.94
CA LEU A 67 -0.82 -3.00 13.90
C LEU A 67 -1.96 -4.02 14.00
N GLU A 68 -2.88 -3.86 14.95
CA GLU A 68 -4.02 -4.78 15.10
C GLU A 68 -4.94 -4.74 13.87
N LEU A 69 -5.16 -3.57 13.27
CA LEU A 69 -5.93 -3.45 12.03
C LEU A 69 -5.25 -4.18 10.86
N MET A 70 -3.93 -4.02 10.69
CA MET A 70 -3.15 -4.72 9.67
C MET A 70 -3.19 -6.24 9.89
N ARG A 71 -3.07 -6.70 11.14
CA ARG A 71 -3.11 -8.11 11.51
C ARG A 71 -4.48 -8.73 11.24
N ARG A 72 -5.57 -8.06 11.62
CA ARG A 72 -6.94 -8.56 11.39
C ARG A 72 -7.30 -8.64 9.92
N SER A 73 -6.90 -7.65 9.14
CA SER A 73 -7.21 -7.57 7.71
C SER A 73 -6.26 -8.38 6.83
N GLN A 74 -5.09 -8.78 7.35
CA GLN A 74 -3.99 -9.36 6.57
C GLN A 74 -3.51 -8.44 5.43
N ILE A 75 -3.63 -7.12 5.62
CA ILE A 75 -3.18 -6.09 4.69
C ILE A 75 -1.99 -5.35 5.31
N HIS A 76 -0.84 -5.39 4.64
CA HIS A 76 0.42 -4.85 5.16
C HIS A 76 0.78 -3.46 4.62
N LEU A 77 -0.16 -2.81 3.93
CA LEU A 77 -0.01 -1.47 3.37
C LEU A 77 -1.25 -0.66 3.70
N ALA A 78 -1.05 0.51 4.31
CA ALA A 78 -2.10 1.45 4.64
C ALA A 78 -1.85 2.81 4.00
N LEU A 79 -2.91 3.49 3.59
CA LEU A 79 -2.91 4.91 3.27
C LEU A 79 -3.08 5.71 4.56
N VAL A 80 -2.20 6.66 4.80
CA VAL A 80 -2.33 7.61 5.91
C VAL A 80 -3.10 8.82 5.40
N THR A 81 -4.18 9.16 6.10
CA THR A 81 -5.10 10.23 5.70
C THR A 81 -5.46 11.13 6.87
N TYR A 82 -5.75 12.41 6.61
CA TYR A 82 -6.36 13.32 7.57
C TYR A 82 -7.24 14.32 6.82
N GLU A 83 -8.50 14.45 7.25
CA GLU A 83 -9.48 15.38 6.65
C GLU A 83 -9.60 15.31 5.11
N GLY A 84 -9.51 14.09 4.56
CA GLY A 84 -9.61 13.86 3.11
C GLY A 84 -8.31 14.10 2.32
N VAL A 85 -7.23 14.49 2.98
CA VAL A 85 -5.89 14.61 2.39
C VAL A 85 -5.09 13.34 2.62
N ASN A 86 -4.38 12.88 1.58
CA ASN A 86 -3.47 11.74 1.68
C ASN A 86 -2.05 12.22 2.03
N PHE A 87 -1.48 11.70 3.12
CA PHE A 87 -0.14 12.06 3.60
C PHE A 87 0.94 11.14 3.04
N GLY A 88 0.57 9.91 2.73
CA GLY A 88 1.50 8.90 2.25
C GLY A 88 1.01 7.51 2.58
N VAL A 89 1.95 6.55 2.56
CA VAL A 89 1.68 5.16 2.90
C VAL A 89 2.49 4.74 4.11
N LEU A 90 1.96 3.75 4.83
CA LEU A 90 2.60 3.13 5.97
C LEU A 90 2.60 1.62 5.77
N THR A 91 3.75 0.98 5.96
CA THR A 91 3.86 -0.48 5.88
C THR A 91 3.81 -1.13 7.26
N LEU A 92 3.48 -2.43 7.31
CA LEU A 92 3.57 -3.21 8.55
C LEU A 92 4.97 -3.14 9.18
N ASP A 93 6.01 -3.14 8.36
CA ASP A 93 7.40 -3.08 8.80
C ASP A 93 7.73 -1.72 9.46
N ASP A 94 7.18 -0.62 8.93
CA ASP A 94 7.31 0.70 9.56
C ASP A 94 6.58 0.78 10.91
N VAL A 95 5.37 0.19 10.99
CA VAL A 95 4.61 0.10 12.25
C VAL A 95 5.39 -0.69 13.29
N MET A 96 5.93 -1.86 12.90
CA MET A 96 6.72 -2.71 13.78
C MET A 96 7.99 -2.00 14.25
N ARG A 97 8.72 -1.33 13.34
CA ARG A 97 9.90 -0.51 13.69
C ARG A 97 9.57 0.60 14.66
N GLY A 98 8.46 1.32 14.44
CA GLY A 98 8.03 2.39 15.34
C GLY A 98 7.72 1.88 16.74
N LEU A 99 7.01 0.76 16.86
CA LEU A 99 6.70 0.14 18.15
C LEU A 99 7.94 -0.38 18.88
N VAL A 100 8.85 -1.05 18.16
CA VAL A 100 10.11 -1.52 18.75
C VAL A 100 10.99 -0.35 19.17
N GLY A 101 11.05 0.72 18.38
CA GLY A 101 11.81 1.93 18.72
C GLY A 101 11.32 2.56 20.02
N THR A 102 10.00 2.75 20.18
CA THR A 102 9.43 3.30 21.42
C THR A 102 9.76 2.45 22.64
N LEU A 103 9.78 1.12 22.51
CA LEU A 103 10.12 0.22 23.63
C LEU A 103 11.59 0.27 24.08
N LEU A 104 12.50 0.74 23.23
CA LEU A 104 13.93 0.86 23.56
C LEU A 104 14.29 2.25 24.11
N GLU A 105 13.39 3.22 23.98
CA GLU A 105 13.55 4.59 24.47
C GLU A 105 12.94 4.80 25.88
N ASP A 106 12.13 3.84 26.35
CA ASP A 106 11.61 3.73 27.72
C ASP A 106 12.53 2.91 28.64
#